data_AF-A0AAD5RH38-F1
#
_entry.id   AF-A0AAD5RH38-F1
#
_cell.length_a   1.000
_cell.length_b   1.000
_cell.length_c   1.000
_cell.angle_alpha   90.00
_cell.angle_beta   90.00
_cell.angle_gamma   90.00
#
_symmetry.space_group_name_H-M   'P 1'
#
loop_
_entity.id
_entity.type
_entity.pdbx_description
1 polymer ?
#
loop_
_entity_poly.entity_id
_entity_poly.type
_entity_poly.pdbx_seq_one_letter_code
_entity_poly.pdbx_strand_id
1 'polypeptide(L)'
;MSTSKIVARRVPYKDFLQPALQRRFVLASALILVISYFEAVLVGSWHSWLWAWFPIIRTFFFFICAFSIILLRVAHYHVGIRTASSPIQVAQNALFAAKSWEILATYVVFGWFFSQFYLLYAADRLGLQWILHQAGDRARLNEKPIFFSTYFVTLAVVHAVHHIAADVDQLPLGTITPANLVSRINSKLPNIATKAAVATVAALMLHLLCYSLFMRSSAWGWALWSLRPFFNLPKSNMLPSIYPYHLWLFSRMVYVGWLLSFLWIAGNFGFSVLMKAEPLKHGKPITSESKDPNGSLLNGLKSKKFSVKCFAMWELAFVARDFEDRRKTIFDDIDRLDGPMWSQVYQVCLGVVTGVQQNMNNVGKQPEGPKVEEAKKEEARPKVAVPPSARNVCIQRPERDDIVTHVQKELKSISQSPGKTPLHELSPIARKAITDAKNKYLTMEQQEAMTRDGINSAVKTRVTQLLNHPIGVLIRRDFGQRLAAVVFDSEEVEISLYVNAVNVLTKLSVNSLAEDQYGHVQRDVASIIRTFTTTLNKLEAFATAFPTHWLDGNAERECRQVNELVGALRLGLRELLDAFGEFAEDLRLSRADMRQAMDATLEPQK
;
A
#
# COMPACT_ATOMS: atom_id res chain seq x y z
N MET A 1 -50.35 27.80 9.35
CA MET A 1 -49.73 27.17 8.16
C MET A 1 -48.24 27.07 8.40
N SER A 2 -47.76 25.91 8.84
CA SER A 2 -46.33 25.61 8.93
C SER A 2 -45.86 25.26 7.52
N THR A 3 -45.17 26.18 6.86
CA THR A 3 -44.45 25.88 5.62
C THR A 3 -43.34 24.91 5.98
N SER A 4 -43.56 23.62 5.74
CA SER A 4 -42.49 22.64 5.75
C SER A 4 -41.46 23.09 4.73
N LYS A 5 -40.36 23.69 5.21
CA LYS A 5 -39.19 23.98 4.39
C LYS A 5 -38.84 22.66 3.71
N ILE A 6 -38.99 22.61 2.38
CA ILE A 6 -38.53 21.49 1.57
C ILE A 6 -37.04 21.42 1.83
N VAL A 7 -36.61 20.51 2.71
CA VAL A 7 -35.21 20.28 2.99
C VAL A 7 -34.62 19.79 1.69
N ALA A 8 -33.90 20.68 1.00
CA ALA A 8 -33.23 20.34 -0.24
C ALA A 8 -32.39 19.09 0.04
N ARG A 9 -32.65 18.01 -0.69
CA ARG A 9 -31.98 16.73 -0.51
C ARG A 9 -30.47 16.97 -0.62
N ARG A 10 -29.76 16.79 0.50
CA ARG A 10 -28.30 16.95 0.56
C ARG A 10 -27.68 15.91 -0.36
N VAL A 11 -27.00 16.37 -1.40
CA VAL A 11 -26.27 15.46 -2.30
C VAL A 11 -24.99 15.03 -1.59
N PRO A 12 -24.75 13.72 -1.43
CA PRO A 12 -23.56 13.24 -0.71
C PRO A 12 -22.29 13.60 -1.48
N TYR A 13 -21.20 13.87 -0.75
CA TYR A 13 -19.92 14.26 -1.34
C TYR A 13 -19.41 13.29 -2.41
N LYS A 14 -19.66 11.99 -2.19
CA LYS A 14 -19.28 10.90 -3.07
C LYS A 14 -19.80 11.11 -4.50
N ASP A 15 -20.98 11.70 -4.66
CA ASP A 15 -21.60 11.88 -5.97
C ASP A 15 -20.88 12.96 -6.81
N PHE A 16 -20.13 13.87 -6.18
CA PHE A 16 -19.26 14.83 -6.87
C PHE A 16 -17.85 14.26 -7.09
N LEU A 17 -17.34 13.52 -6.11
CA LEU A 17 -16.01 12.91 -6.18
C LEU A 17 -15.92 11.81 -7.25
N GLN A 18 -16.93 10.94 -7.34
CA GLN A 18 -16.90 9.78 -8.24
C GLN A 18 -16.82 10.18 -9.72
N PRO A 19 -17.61 11.13 -10.24
CA PRO A 19 -17.45 11.64 -11.60
C PRO A 19 -16.09 12.30 -11.84
N ALA A 20 -15.54 13.01 -10.84
CA ALA A 20 -14.22 13.60 -10.95
C ALA A 20 -13.12 12.53 -11.08
N LEU A 21 -13.18 11.47 -10.28
CA LEU A 21 -12.27 10.31 -10.37
C LEU A 21 -12.43 9.56 -11.69
N GLN A 22 -13.66 9.38 -12.18
CA GLN A 22 -13.92 8.75 -13.48
C GLN A 22 -13.31 9.56 -14.63
N ARG A 23 -13.42 10.90 -14.63
CA ARG A 23 -12.77 11.76 -15.62
C ARG A 23 -11.25 11.61 -15.60
N ARG A 24 -10.65 11.58 -14.41
CA ARG A 24 -9.20 11.37 -14.23
C ARG A 24 -8.75 10.00 -14.73
N PHE A 25 -9.55 8.97 -14.47
CA PHE A 25 -9.32 7.62 -14.98
C PHE A 25 -9.37 7.57 -16.52
N VAL A 26 -10.34 8.24 -17.15
CA VAL A 26 -10.41 8.34 -18.61
C VAL A 26 -9.18 9.07 -19.17
N LEU A 27 -8.74 10.16 -18.52
CA LEU A 27 -7.50 10.85 -18.92
C LEU A 27 -6.26 9.96 -18.77
N ALA A 28 -6.16 9.17 -17.70
CA ALA A 28 -5.06 8.21 -17.52
C ALA A 28 -5.09 7.11 -18.59
N SER A 29 -6.28 6.63 -18.93
CA SER A 29 -6.47 5.64 -19.99
C SER A 29 -6.11 6.23 -21.37
N ALA A 30 -6.49 7.48 -21.64
CA ALA A 30 -6.12 8.18 -22.87
C ALA A 30 -4.59 8.39 -22.97
N LEU A 31 -3.91 8.70 -21.86
CA LEU A 31 -2.45 8.78 -21.82
C LEU A 31 -1.81 7.44 -22.22
N ILE A 32 -2.26 6.32 -21.65
CA ILE A 32 -1.76 5.00 -22.04
C ILE A 32 -2.06 4.71 -23.50
N LEU A 33 -3.25 5.03 -23.99
CA LEU A 33 -3.61 4.82 -25.39
C LEU A 33 -2.65 5.56 -26.34
N VAL A 34 -2.27 6.79 -26.00
CA VAL A 34 -1.26 7.56 -26.75
C VAL A 34 0.10 6.87 -26.72
N ILE A 35 0.57 6.41 -25.55
CA ILE A 35 1.84 5.69 -25.44
C ILE A 35 1.80 4.39 -26.24
N SER A 36 0.74 3.59 -26.11
CA SER A 36 0.53 2.36 -26.88
C SER A 36 0.51 2.61 -28.37
N TYR A 37 -0.01 3.76 -28.83
CA TYR A 37 0.02 4.15 -30.23
C TYR A 37 1.46 4.38 -30.72
N PHE A 38 2.27 5.12 -29.95
CA PHE A 38 3.67 5.32 -30.28
C PHE A 38 4.44 4.00 -30.32
N GLU A 39 4.25 3.12 -29.34
CA GLU A 39 4.87 1.79 -29.33
C GLU A 39 4.44 0.93 -30.51
N ALA A 40 3.15 0.97 -30.87
CA ALA A 40 2.65 0.27 -32.05
C ALA A 40 3.32 0.76 -33.33
N VAL A 41 3.55 2.06 -33.48
CA VAL A 41 4.30 2.62 -34.61
C VAL A 41 5.76 2.13 -34.59
N LEU A 42 6.43 2.15 -33.43
CA LEU A 42 7.83 1.71 -33.28
C LEU A 42 8.05 0.23 -33.59
N VAL A 43 7.10 -0.64 -33.23
CA VAL A 43 7.19 -2.09 -33.52
C VAL A 43 6.83 -2.42 -34.98
N GLY A 44 6.21 -1.47 -35.70
CA GLY A 44 5.67 -1.71 -37.03
C GLY A 44 6.71 -1.91 -38.12
N SER A 45 6.44 -2.89 -38.98
CA SER A 45 7.15 -3.03 -40.24
C SER A 45 6.53 -2.15 -41.32
N TRP A 46 7.35 -1.29 -41.93
CA TRP A 46 6.94 -0.31 -42.94
C TRP A 46 6.71 -0.88 -44.35
N HIS A 47 6.64 -2.20 -44.49
CA HIS A 47 6.78 -2.88 -45.79
C HIS A 47 5.45 -3.11 -46.52
N SER A 48 4.32 -2.89 -45.84
CA SER A 48 2.99 -3.01 -46.45
C SER A 48 2.21 -1.74 -46.17
N TRP A 49 1.83 -1.02 -47.22
CA TRP A 49 1.02 0.21 -47.18
C TRP A 49 -0.20 0.08 -46.26
N LEU A 50 -0.92 -1.05 -46.35
CA LEU A 50 -2.12 -1.35 -45.56
C LEU A 50 -1.81 -1.56 -44.07
N TRP A 51 -0.66 -2.16 -43.73
CA TRP A 51 -0.22 -2.38 -42.34
C TRP A 51 0.53 -1.19 -41.73
N ALA A 52 1.07 -0.30 -42.57
CA ALA A 52 1.56 1.01 -42.16
C ALA A 52 0.41 1.96 -41.78
N TRP A 53 -0.76 1.82 -42.42
CA TRP A 53 -1.94 2.68 -42.20
C TRP A 53 -2.86 2.25 -41.05
N PHE A 54 -2.76 1.01 -40.54
CA PHE A 54 -3.57 0.54 -39.40
C PHE A 54 -2.73 0.15 -38.16
N PRO A 55 -1.99 1.09 -37.52
CA PRO A 55 -1.47 0.87 -36.17
C PRO A 55 -2.58 0.65 -35.15
N ILE A 56 -3.83 1.05 -35.45
CA ILE A 56 -4.99 1.01 -34.55
C ILE A 56 -5.22 -0.37 -33.92
N ILE A 57 -5.16 -1.46 -34.70
CA ILE A 57 -5.38 -2.81 -34.16
C ILE A 57 -4.26 -3.17 -33.16
N ARG A 58 -3.01 -2.83 -33.49
CA ARG A 58 -1.84 -3.10 -32.63
C ARG A 58 -1.87 -2.23 -31.38
N THR A 59 -2.21 -0.95 -31.55
CA THR A 59 -2.46 0.00 -30.46
C THR A 59 -3.52 -0.54 -29.52
N PHE A 60 -4.63 -1.07 -30.03
CA PHE A 60 -5.71 -1.62 -29.21
C PHE A 60 -5.24 -2.81 -28.37
N PHE A 61 -4.45 -3.74 -28.92
CA PHE A 61 -3.91 -4.87 -28.15
C PHE A 61 -2.88 -4.45 -27.10
N PHE A 62 -1.95 -3.56 -27.45
CA PHE A 62 -0.99 -3.00 -26.50
C PHE A 62 -1.71 -2.22 -25.39
N PHE A 63 -2.73 -1.44 -25.78
CA PHE A 63 -3.59 -0.74 -24.85
C PHE A 63 -4.29 -1.69 -23.90
N ILE A 64 -4.92 -2.80 -24.37
CA ILE A 64 -5.56 -3.79 -23.49
C ILE A 64 -4.57 -4.36 -22.47
N CYS A 65 -3.35 -4.69 -22.89
CA CYS A 65 -2.33 -5.29 -22.02
C CYS A 65 -1.86 -4.34 -20.90
N ALA A 66 -1.94 -3.03 -21.10
CA ALA A 66 -1.62 -2.03 -20.08
C ALA A 66 -2.84 -1.51 -19.33
N PHE A 67 -3.99 -1.42 -20.00
CA PHE A 67 -5.25 -1.00 -19.43
C PHE A 67 -5.71 -1.95 -18.32
N SER A 68 -5.45 -3.26 -18.46
CA SER A 68 -5.69 -4.24 -17.40
C SER A 68 -4.99 -3.89 -16.08
N ILE A 69 -3.78 -3.31 -16.15
CA ILE A 69 -3.05 -2.84 -14.97
C ILE A 69 -3.71 -1.59 -14.38
N ILE A 70 -4.24 -0.67 -15.21
CA ILE A 70 -5.02 0.46 -14.68
C ILE A 70 -6.29 -0.05 -13.98
N LEU A 71 -6.99 -1.02 -14.57
CA LEU A 71 -8.19 -1.61 -13.96
C LEU A 71 -7.88 -2.22 -12.58
N LEU A 72 -6.78 -2.95 -12.47
CA LEU A 72 -6.28 -3.48 -11.22
C LEU A 72 -6.06 -2.35 -10.19
N ARG A 73 -5.45 -1.24 -10.60
CA ARG A 73 -5.26 -0.07 -9.73
C ARG A 73 -6.57 0.58 -9.31
N VAL A 74 -7.58 0.65 -10.17
CA VAL A 74 -8.90 1.18 -9.78
C VAL A 74 -9.62 0.25 -8.80
N ALA A 75 -9.45 -1.06 -8.95
CA ALA A 75 -10.05 -2.03 -8.04
C ALA A 75 -9.41 -1.97 -6.65
N HIS A 76 -8.10 -1.73 -6.59
CA HIS A 76 -7.30 -1.98 -5.39
C HIS A 76 -6.59 -0.76 -4.80
N TYR A 77 -6.81 0.46 -5.33
CA TYR A 77 -6.19 1.66 -4.77
C TYR A 77 -6.61 1.86 -3.30
N HIS A 78 -5.65 2.32 -2.53
CA HIS A 78 -5.87 2.74 -1.15
C HIS A 78 -5.18 4.08 -0.92
N VAL A 79 -5.67 4.81 0.09
CA VAL A 79 -5.17 6.13 0.45
C VAL A 79 -4.41 5.95 1.76
N GLY A 80 -3.14 6.36 1.81
CA GLY A 80 -2.29 6.19 2.98
C GLY A 80 -1.16 5.19 2.81
N ILE A 81 -0.18 5.26 3.70
CA ILE A 81 0.86 4.23 3.85
C ILE A 81 0.34 3.10 4.74
N ARG A 82 0.73 1.87 4.47
CA ARG A 82 0.50 0.74 5.38
C ARG A 82 1.49 0.81 6.53
N THR A 83 1.00 0.74 7.76
CA THR A 83 1.83 0.86 8.99
C THR A 83 2.27 -0.50 9.55
N ALA A 84 2.19 -1.56 8.75
CA ALA A 84 2.47 -2.92 9.18
C ALA A 84 3.87 -3.06 9.80
N SER A 85 3.93 -3.63 11.00
CA SER A 85 5.12 -3.59 11.85
C SER A 85 6.30 -4.47 11.40
N SER A 86 6.14 -5.36 10.41
CA SER A 86 7.26 -6.15 9.86
C SER A 86 7.08 -6.56 8.39
N PRO A 87 8.15 -6.52 7.55
CA PRO A 87 8.09 -6.87 6.13
C PRO A 87 7.78 -8.35 5.88
N ILE A 88 8.17 -9.26 6.80
CA ILE A 88 7.80 -10.68 6.72
C ILE A 88 6.31 -10.87 6.90
N GLN A 89 5.68 -10.20 7.88
CA GLN A 89 4.23 -10.26 8.03
C GLN A 89 3.54 -9.66 6.81
N VAL A 90 4.06 -8.56 6.26
CA VAL A 90 3.57 -8.00 4.99
C VAL A 90 3.69 -9.01 3.86
N ALA A 91 4.82 -9.71 3.73
CA ALA A 91 5.04 -10.72 2.71
C ALA A 91 4.13 -11.95 2.89
N GLN A 92 3.94 -12.43 4.12
CA GLN A 92 3.01 -13.53 4.42
C GLN A 92 1.57 -13.13 4.13
N ASN A 93 1.14 -11.96 4.60
CA ASN A 93 -0.19 -11.43 4.31
C ASN A 93 -0.37 -11.21 2.81
N ALA A 94 0.67 -10.75 2.11
CA ALA A 94 0.64 -10.62 0.66
C ALA A 94 0.52 -11.99 -0.03
N LEU A 95 1.27 -13.01 0.37
CA LEU A 95 1.21 -14.35 -0.25
C LEU A 95 -0.16 -15.02 -0.09
N PHE A 96 -0.88 -14.76 1.01
CA PHE A 96 -2.20 -15.34 1.26
C PHE A 96 -3.37 -14.40 0.91
N ALA A 97 -3.12 -13.13 0.60
CA ALA A 97 -4.17 -12.21 0.18
C ALA A 97 -4.66 -12.53 -1.23
N ALA A 98 -5.98 -12.66 -1.38
CA ALA A 98 -6.63 -12.83 -2.68
C ALA A 98 -6.26 -11.72 -3.67
N LYS A 99 -6.11 -10.47 -3.17
CA LYS A 99 -5.63 -9.33 -3.95
C LYS A 99 -4.30 -9.60 -4.64
N SER A 100 -3.31 -10.18 -3.94
CA SER A 100 -1.99 -10.43 -4.52
C SER A 100 -2.03 -11.48 -5.63
N TRP A 101 -2.87 -12.50 -5.49
CA TRP A 101 -3.08 -13.50 -6.54
C TRP A 101 -3.78 -12.91 -7.75
N GLU A 102 -4.72 -11.99 -7.56
CA GLU A 102 -5.36 -11.25 -8.65
C GLU A 102 -4.35 -10.36 -9.41
N ILE A 103 -3.47 -9.66 -8.69
CA ILE A 103 -2.38 -8.87 -9.28
C ILE A 103 -1.48 -9.79 -10.11
N LEU A 104 -0.99 -10.88 -9.50
CA LEU A 104 -0.10 -11.83 -10.16
C LEU A 104 -0.74 -12.44 -11.41
N ALA A 105 -1.98 -12.91 -11.30
CA ALA A 105 -2.73 -13.48 -12.41
C ALA A 105 -2.90 -12.47 -13.54
N THR A 106 -3.26 -11.22 -13.23
CA THR A 106 -3.43 -10.16 -14.23
C THR A 106 -2.12 -9.90 -14.98
N TYR A 107 -1.01 -9.66 -14.27
CA TYR A 107 0.28 -9.44 -14.95
C TYR A 107 0.69 -10.64 -15.81
N VAL A 108 0.56 -11.87 -15.30
CA VAL A 108 0.95 -13.09 -16.02
C VAL A 108 0.08 -13.31 -17.27
N VAL A 109 -1.24 -13.19 -17.13
CA VAL A 109 -2.18 -13.35 -18.23
C VAL A 109 -1.92 -12.32 -19.32
N PHE A 110 -1.84 -11.03 -18.97
CA PHE A 110 -1.63 -9.98 -19.97
C PHE A 110 -0.20 -9.92 -20.52
N GLY A 111 0.81 -10.32 -19.74
CA GLY A 111 2.18 -10.50 -20.23
C GLY A 111 2.27 -11.65 -21.25
N TRP A 112 1.60 -12.77 -20.98
CA TRP A 112 1.51 -13.89 -21.92
C TRP A 112 0.69 -13.52 -23.17
N PHE A 113 -0.45 -12.84 -23.02
CA PHE A 113 -1.24 -12.37 -24.17
C PHE A 113 -0.41 -11.42 -25.05
N PHE A 114 0.32 -10.49 -24.45
CA PHE A 114 1.22 -9.59 -25.17
C PHE A 114 2.26 -10.37 -25.98
N SER A 115 2.85 -11.43 -25.40
CA SER A 115 3.81 -12.27 -26.12
C SER A 115 3.16 -13.00 -27.30
N GLN A 116 1.94 -13.52 -27.13
CA GLN A 116 1.21 -14.19 -28.22
C GLN A 116 0.89 -13.22 -29.36
N PHE A 117 0.39 -12.01 -29.07
CA PHE A 117 0.13 -11.00 -30.10
C PHE A 117 1.41 -10.58 -30.83
N TYR A 118 2.50 -10.40 -30.10
CA TYR A 118 3.78 -10.08 -30.69
C TYR A 118 4.27 -11.21 -31.63
N LEU A 119 4.13 -12.47 -31.21
CA LEU A 119 4.49 -13.63 -32.04
C LEU A 119 3.60 -13.72 -33.29
N LEU A 120 2.28 -13.52 -33.17
CA LEU A 120 1.38 -13.52 -34.33
C LEU A 120 1.78 -12.48 -35.40
N TYR A 121 2.32 -11.34 -34.97
CA TYR A 121 2.73 -10.27 -35.88
C TYR A 121 4.14 -10.47 -36.46
N ALA A 122 5.09 -10.93 -35.64
CA ALA A 122 6.51 -10.93 -35.98
C ALA A 122 7.10 -12.32 -36.28
N ALA A 123 6.33 -13.41 -36.12
CA ALA A 123 6.80 -14.79 -36.20
C ALA A 123 7.55 -15.10 -37.51
N ASP A 124 6.96 -14.78 -38.65
CA ASP A 124 7.45 -15.19 -39.98
C ASP A 124 8.78 -14.54 -40.33
N ARG A 125 8.95 -13.27 -39.97
CA ARG A 125 10.16 -12.49 -40.28
C ARG A 125 11.35 -12.86 -39.41
N LEU A 126 11.07 -13.37 -38.22
CA LEU A 126 12.04 -13.52 -37.14
C LEU A 126 12.38 -14.99 -36.84
N GLY A 127 11.83 -15.93 -37.59
CA GLY A 127 11.98 -17.36 -37.31
C GLY A 127 11.40 -17.75 -35.93
N LEU A 128 10.40 -16.99 -35.46
CA LEU A 128 9.70 -17.16 -34.19
C LEU A 128 8.36 -17.88 -34.37
N GLN A 129 8.15 -18.53 -35.51
CA GLN A 129 6.98 -19.38 -35.75
C GLN A 129 6.94 -20.54 -34.76
N TRP A 130 5.75 -20.85 -34.25
CA TRP A 130 5.51 -22.01 -33.38
C TRP A 130 5.90 -23.33 -34.05
N ILE A 131 5.69 -23.44 -35.36
CA ILE A 131 5.89 -24.68 -36.10
C ILE A 131 6.82 -24.42 -37.27
N LEU A 132 7.84 -25.25 -37.36
CA LEU A 132 8.81 -25.25 -38.44
C LEU A 132 8.41 -26.32 -39.45
N HIS A 133 8.25 -25.90 -40.70
CA HIS A 133 8.08 -26.78 -41.85
C HIS A 133 9.38 -26.75 -42.64
N GLN A 134 10.22 -27.77 -42.47
CA GLN A 134 11.39 -27.96 -43.33
C GLN A 134 10.96 -28.80 -44.53
N ALA A 135 11.43 -28.44 -45.73
CA ALA A 135 11.08 -29.14 -46.96
C ALA A 135 11.42 -30.63 -46.84
N GLY A 136 10.40 -31.49 -46.94
CA GLY A 136 10.53 -32.95 -46.87
C GLY A 136 10.52 -33.56 -45.46
N ASP A 137 10.42 -32.76 -44.39
CA ASP A 137 10.35 -33.25 -43.00
C ASP A 137 8.96 -33.03 -42.37
N ARG A 138 8.67 -33.77 -41.30
CA ARG A 138 7.45 -33.58 -40.51
C ARG A 138 7.47 -32.22 -39.81
N ALA A 139 6.29 -31.68 -39.54
CA ALA A 139 6.15 -30.45 -38.76
C ALA A 139 6.84 -30.62 -37.38
N ARG A 140 7.75 -29.70 -37.04
CA ARG A 140 8.45 -29.70 -35.75
C ARG A 140 8.07 -28.47 -34.93
N LEU A 141 7.97 -28.65 -33.63
CA LEU A 141 7.76 -27.56 -32.68
C LEU A 141 9.05 -26.75 -32.52
N ASN A 142 8.95 -25.43 -32.60
CA ASN A 142 10.06 -24.52 -32.39
C ASN A 142 10.19 -24.15 -30.91
N GLU A 143 11.38 -24.30 -30.33
CA GLU A 143 11.62 -23.93 -28.93
C GLU A 143 11.74 -22.41 -28.73
N LYS A 144 12.12 -21.65 -29.76
CA LYS A 144 12.31 -20.19 -29.69
C LYS A 144 11.05 -19.41 -29.23
N PRO A 145 9.84 -19.62 -29.78
CA PRO A 145 8.63 -18.94 -29.30
C PRO A 145 8.20 -19.37 -27.89
N ILE A 146 8.54 -20.59 -27.46
CA ILE A 146 8.31 -21.08 -26.09
C ILE A 146 9.21 -20.31 -25.13
N PHE A 147 10.50 -20.26 -25.43
CA PHE A 147 11.49 -19.49 -24.66
C PHE A 147 11.10 -18.00 -24.60
N PHE A 148 10.72 -17.41 -25.73
CA PHE A 148 10.23 -16.04 -25.80
C PHE A 148 8.98 -15.82 -24.93
N SER A 149 7.95 -16.67 -25.05
CA SER A 149 6.70 -16.50 -24.29
C SER A 149 6.90 -16.68 -22.79
N THR A 150 7.72 -17.65 -22.39
CA THR A 150 8.01 -17.90 -20.97
C THR A 150 8.82 -16.77 -20.33
N TYR A 151 9.64 -16.05 -21.09
CA TYR A 151 10.29 -14.83 -20.61
C TYR A 151 9.29 -13.73 -20.25
N PHE A 152 8.24 -13.52 -21.04
CA PHE A 152 7.20 -12.53 -20.69
C PHE A 152 6.41 -12.94 -19.44
N VAL A 153 6.25 -14.24 -19.19
CA VAL A 153 5.71 -14.74 -17.91
C VAL A 153 6.67 -14.43 -16.77
N THR A 154 7.97 -14.67 -16.92
CA THR A 154 8.96 -14.29 -15.88
C THR A 154 8.98 -12.78 -15.64
N LEU A 155 8.95 -11.98 -16.70
CA LEU A 155 8.89 -10.52 -16.63
C LEU A 155 7.62 -10.05 -15.89
N ALA A 156 6.47 -10.64 -16.21
CA ALA A 156 5.22 -10.37 -15.52
C ALA A 156 5.29 -10.70 -14.02
N VAL A 157 5.89 -11.83 -13.64
CA VAL A 157 6.11 -12.18 -12.22
C VAL A 157 7.00 -11.16 -11.53
N VAL A 158 8.09 -10.72 -12.16
CA VAL A 158 8.99 -9.68 -11.60
C VAL A 158 8.22 -8.38 -11.36
N HIS A 159 7.41 -7.94 -12.33
CA HIS A 159 6.58 -6.74 -12.18
C HIS A 159 5.48 -6.90 -11.13
N ALA A 160 4.84 -8.07 -11.04
CA ALA A 160 3.83 -8.35 -10.01
C ALA A 160 4.44 -8.31 -8.60
N VAL A 161 5.60 -8.95 -8.41
CA VAL A 161 6.34 -8.91 -7.15
C VAL A 161 6.74 -7.47 -6.81
N HIS A 162 7.26 -6.72 -7.78
CA HIS A 162 7.57 -5.30 -7.57
C HIS A 162 6.32 -4.48 -7.22
N HIS A 163 5.20 -4.72 -7.89
CA HIS A 163 3.93 -4.03 -7.65
C HIS A 163 3.46 -4.21 -6.19
N ILE A 164 3.52 -5.45 -5.70
CA ILE A 164 3.12 -5.79 -4.33
C ILE A 164 4.15 -5.25 -3.32
N ALA A 165 5.45 -5.45 -3.58
CA ALA A 165 6.51 -5.07 -2.64
C ALA A 165 6.67 -3.55 -2.51
N ALA A 166 6.50 -2.80 -3.60
CA ALA A 166 6.57 -1.34 -3.61
C ALA A 166 5.21 -0.67 -3.34
N ASP A 167 4.16 -1.45 -3.05
CA ASP A 167 2.78 -1.01 -2.83
C ASP A 167 2.32 0.03 -3.88
N VAL A 168 2.43 -0.33 -5.15
CA VAL A 168 2.16 0.58 -6.29
C VAL A 168 0.71 1.07 -6.31
N ASP A 169 -0.21 0.35 -5.67
CA ASP A 169 -1.61 0.76 -5.51
C ASP A 169 -1.81 1.97 -4.59
N GLN A 170 -0.80 2.33 -3.81
CA GLN A 170 -0.86 3.48 -2.93
C GLN A 170 -1.11 4.78 -3.69
N LEU A 171 -2.09 5.57 -3.21
CA LEU A 171 -2.33 6.93 -3.67
C LEU A 171 -2.03 7.94 -2.54
N PRO A 172 -0.78 8.42 -2.41
CA PRO A 172 -0.46 9.44 -1.42
C PRO A 172 -1.07 10.77 -1.87
N LEU A 173 -1.98 11.33 -1.09
CA LEU A 173 -2.61 12.61 -1.45
C LEU A 173 -1.60 13.76 -1.28
N GLY A 174 -1.90 14.89 -1.92
CA GLY A 174 -1.00 16.05 -1.89
C GLY A 174 -1.23 16.91 -0.66
N THR A 175 -0.20 17.64 -0.25
CA THR A 175 -0.38 18.88 0.50
C THR A 175 -0.66 20.02 -0.50
N ILE A 176 -1.04 21.19 -0.01
CA ILE A 176 -1.63 22.30 -0.78
C ILE A 176 -0.63 22.93 -1.80
N THR A 177 0.55 22.38 -2.05
CA THR A 177 1.52 22.99 -2.97
C THR A 177 1.11 22.83 -4.45
N PRO A 178 0.90 23.93 -5.21
CA PRO A 178 0.57 23.85 -6.61
C PRO A 178 1.75 23.26 -7.38
N ALA A 179 1.49 22.38 -8.33
CA ALA A 179 2.56 21.87 -9.17
C ALA A 179 2.15 21.60 -10.60
N ASN A 180 3.02 22.03 -11.51
CA ASN A 180 2.86 21.85 -12.94
C ASN A 180 2.97 20.36 -13.31
N LEU A 181 1.84 19.79 -13.74
CA LEU A 181 1.68 18.39 -14.12
C LEU A 181 2.69 17.95 -15.19
N VAL A 182 2.84 18.76 -16.25
CA VAL A 182 3.71 18.47 -17.40
C VAL A 182 5.19 18.41 -16.99
N SER A 183 5.64 19.36 -16.16
CA SER A 183 7.03 19.38 -15.65
C SER A 183 7.32 18.16 -14.77
N ARG A 184 6.35 17.72 -13.95
CA ARG A 184 6.48 16.50 -13.15
C ARG A 184 6.59 15.23 -14.01
N ILE A 185 5.81 15.15 -15.09
CA ILE A 185 5.86 14.00 -16.00
C ILE A 185 7.20 13.98 -16.75
N ASN A 186 7.59 15.11 -17.36
CA ASN A 186 8.82 15.19 -18.16
C ASN A 186 10.08 14.93 -17.35
N SER A 187 10.13 15.38 -16.09
CA SER A 187 11.30 15.14 -15.21
C SER A 187 11.41 13.69 -14.72
N LYS A 188 10.32 12.93 -14.70
CA LYS A 188 10.30 11.53 -14.25
C LYS A 188 10.34 10.51 -15.38
N LEU A 189 10.02 10.91 -16.61
CA LEU A 189 10.06 10.05 -17.80
C LEU A 189 11.40 9.32 -18.02
N PRO A 190 12.59 9.96 -17.94
CA PRO A 190 13.86 9.24 -18.13
C PRO A 190 14.07 8.18 -17.05
N ASN A 191 13.70 8.49 -15.80
CA ASN A 191 13.79 7.52 -14.70
C ASN A 191 12.86 6.31 -14.91
N ILE A 192 11.68 6.53 -15.51
CA ILE A 192 10.75 5.45 -15.86
C ILE A 192 11.36 4.54 -16.92
N ALA A 193 11.95 5.13 -17.97
CA ALA A 193 12.61 4.38 -19.04
C ALA A 193 13.80 3.56 -18.52
N THR A 194 14.63 4.13 -17.63
CA THR A 194 15.75 3.41 -16.99
C THR A 194 15.25 2.27 -16.11
N LYS A 195 14.21 2.50 -15.29
CA LYS A 195 13.62 1.43 -14.45
C LYS A 195 13.06 0.30 -15.31
N ALA A 196 12.40 0.61 -16.42
CA ALA A 196 11.91 -0.40 -17.37
C ALA A 196 13.08 -1.23 -17.94
N ALA A 197 14.19 -0.58 -18.30
CA ALA A 197 15.37 -1.27 -18.85
C ALA A 197 16.07 -2.17 -17.82
N VAL A 198 16.21 -1.69 -16.58
CA VAL A 198 16.79 -2.51 -15.49
C VAL A 198 15.89 -3.71 -15.20
N ALA A 199 14.57 -3.52 -15.12
CA ALA A 199 13.62 -4.59 -14.85
C ALA A 199 13.67 -5.70 -15.92
N THR A 200 13.84 -5.35 -17.20
CA THR A 200 13.86 -6.34 -18.29
C THR A 200 15.17 -7.10 -18.35
N VAL A 201 16.30 -6.43 -18.14
CA VAL A 201 17.60 -7.10 -18.04
C VAL A 201 17.63 -8.04 -16.84
N ALA A 202 17.13 -7.59 -15.67
CA ALA A 202 17.02 -8.43 -14.49
C ALA A 202 16.09 -9.64 -14.72
N ALA A 203 14.93 -9.42 -15.35
CA ALA A 203 14.01 -10.49 -15.70
C ALA A 203 14.62 -11.48 -16.71
N LEU A 204 15.46 -11.02 -17.65
CA LEU A 204 16.16 -11.91 -18.58
C LEU A 204 17.16 -12.80 -17.85
N MET A 205 17.96 -12.24 -16.95
CA MET A 205 18.92 -13.01 -16.15
C MET A 205 18.21 -14.05 -15.28
N LEU A 206 17.12 -13.65 -14.62
CA LEU A 206 16.28 -14.58 -13.85
C LEU A 206 15.66 -15.66 -14.75
N HIS A 207 15.18 -15.28 -15.93
CA HIS A 207 14.57 -16.19 -16.89
C HIS A 207 15.57 -17.24 -17.39
N LEU A 208 16.81 -16.87 -17.70
CA LEU A 208 17.85 -17.81 -18.12
C LEU A 208 18.09 -18.90 -17.07
N LEU A 209 18.09 -18.54 -15.78
CA LEU A 209 18.23 -19.48 -14.68
C LEU A 209 16.97 -20.35 -14.53
N CYS A 210 15.80 -19.74 -14.41
CA CYS A 210 14.53 -20.43 -14.17
C CYS A 210 14.10 -21.34 -15.33
N TYR A 211 14.35 -20.92 -16.57
CA TYR A 211 14.04 -21.70 -17.76
C TYR A 211 14.84 -23.00 -17.78
N SER A 212 16.15 -22.88 -17.58
CA SER A 212 17.08 -24.01 -17.60
C SER A 212 16.78 -25.05 -16.52
N LEU A 213 16.41 -24.59 -15.31
CA LEU A 213 16.21 -25.46 -14.15
C LEU A 213 14.79 -26.05 -14.08
N PHE A 214 13.75 -25.28 -14.40
CA PHE A 214 12.38 -25.63 -14.06
C PHE A 214 11.39 -25.50 -15.22
N MET A 215 11.44 -24.39 -15.99
CA MET A 215 10.35 -24.09 -16.94
C MET A 215 10.47 -24.87 -18.25
N ARG A 216 11.67 -25.23 -18.72
CA ARG A 216 11.89 -25.81 -20.05
C ARG A 216 11.05 -27.07 -20.31
N SER A 217 11.13 -28.06 -19.42
CA SER A 217 10.38 -29.33 -19.58
C SER A 217 8.88 -29.12 -19.49
N SER A 218 8.42 -28.29 -18.55
CA SER A 218 7.00 -28.01 -18.36
C SER A 218 6.41 -27.25 -19.55
N ALA A 219 7.07 -26.16 -19.98
CA ALA A 219 6.63 -25.32 -21.08
C ALA A 219 6.63 -26.09 -22.43
N TRP A 220 7.61 -26.96 -22.65
CA TRP A 220 7.64 -27.84 -23.82
C TRP A 220 6.47 -28.82 -23.81
N GLY A 221 6.19 -29.45 -22.68
CA GLY A 221 5.05 -30.36 -22.51
C GLY A 221 3.72 -29.68 -22.76
N TRP A 222 3.52 -28.48 -22.20
CA TRP A 222 2.33 -27.66 -22.42
C TRP A 222 2.16 -27.26 -23.90
N ALA A 223 3.23 -26.80 -24.56
CA ALA A 223 3.17 -26.42 -25.96
C ALA A 223 2.81 -27.61 -26.86
N LEU A 224 3.39 -28.79 -26.61
CA LEU A 224 3.03 -30.01 -27.33
C LEU A 224 1.58 -30.43 -27.07
N TRP A 225 1.13 -30.38 -25.82
CA TRP A 225 -0.25 -30.70 -25.46
C TRP A 225 -1.24 -29.77 -26.17
N SER A 226 -0.97 -28.47 -26.22
CA SER A 226 -1.84 -27.48 -26.87
C SER A 226 -1.82 -27.55 -28.40
N LEU A 227 -0.68 -27.86 -29.03
CA LEU A 227 -0.55 -27.80 -30.50
C LEU A 227 -0.81 -29.16 -31.19
N ARG A 228 -0.64 -30.28 -30.50
CA ARG A 228 -0.89 -31.62 -31.07
C ARG A 228 -2.27 -31.84 -31.68
N PRO A 229 -3.37 -31.32 -31.12
CA PRO A 229 -4.69 -31.49 -31.72
C PRO A 229 -4.82 -30.84 -33.11
N PHE A 230 -4.03 -29.80 -33.38
CA PHE A 230 -4.13 -28.98 -34.58
C PHE A 230 -3.08 -29.31 -35.64
N PHE A 231 -1.96 -29.92 -35.24
CA PHE A 231 -0.81 -30.14 -36.10
C PHE A 231 -0.25 -31.56 -35.97
N ASN A 232 0.24 -32.12 -37.09
CA ASN A 232 0.81 -33.47 -37.15
C ASN A 232 2.23 -33.50 -36.54
N LEU A 233 2.30 -33.36 -35.21
CA LEU A 233 3.53 -33.33 -34.41
C LEU A 233 3.92 -34.74 -33.94
N PRO A 234 5.23 -35.01 -33.72
CA PRO A 234 5.67 -36.29 -33.20
C PRO A 234 5.08 -36.59 -31.81
N LYS A 235 4.74 -37.87 -31.59
CA LYS A 235 4.21 -38.37 -30.30
C LYS A 235 5.24 -38.31 -29.16
N SER A 236 6.53 -38.24 -29.49
CA SER A 236 7.62 -38.13 -28.51
C SER A 236 7.64 -36.75 -27.84
N ASN A 237 7.67 -36.72 -26.50
CA ASN A 237 7.89 -35.51 -25.70
C ASN A 237 9.39 -35.17 -25.51
N MET A 238 10.27 -35.67 -26.39
CA MET A 238 11.71 -35.44 -26.25
C MET A 238 12.02 -33.96 -26.40
N LEU A 239 12.86 -33.43 -25.51
CA LEU A 239 13.34 -32.06 -25.59
C LEU A 239 14.44 -31.95 -26.65
N PRO A 240 14.53 -30.82 -27.37
CA PRO A 240 15.67 -30.56 -28.24
C PRO A 240 16.98 -30.55 -27.45
N SER A 241 18.03 -31.19 -27.98
CA SER A 241 19.35 -31.21 -27.32
C SER A 241 20.00 -29.82 -27.30
N ILE A 242 19.70 -28.97 -28.29
CA ILE A 242 20.25 -27.62 -28.44
C ILE A 242 19.35 -26.62 -27.72
N TYR A 243 19.95 -25.75 -26.90
CA TYR A 243 19.23 -24.66 -26.25
C TYR A 243 18.95 -23.50 -27.22
N PRO A 244 17.82 -22.78 -27.08
CA PRO A 244 17.43 -21.68 -27.97
C PRO A 244 18.18 -20.37 -27.67
N TYR A 245 19.45 -20.43 -27.23
CA TYR A 245 20.22 -19.27 -26.83
C TYR A 245 20.88 -18.60 -28.04
N HIS A 246 20.44 -17.39 -28.36
CA HIS A 246 21.01 -16.56 -29.40
C HIS A 246 21.04 -15.10 -28.95
N LEU A 247 22.17 -14.42 -29.12
CA LEU A 247 22.33 -13.00 -28.76
C LEU A 247 21.27 -12.10 -29.41
N TRP A 248 20.95 -12.39 -30.67
CA TRP A 248 19.89 -11.71 -31.40
C TRP A 248 18.52 -11.87 -30.71
N LEU A 249 18.17 -13.09 -30.28
CA LEU A 249 16.92 -13.33 -29.57
C LEU A 249 16.89 -12.60 -28.22
N PHE A 250 18.00 -12.60 -27.48
CA PHE A 250 18.12 -11.86 -26.22
C PHE A 250 17.94 -10.36 -26.40
N SER A 251 18.61 -9.74 -27.39
CA SER A 251 18.43 -8.33 -27.69
C SER A 251 16.96 -8.00 -28.02
N ARG A 252 16.27 -8.90 -28.73
CA ARG A 252 14.87 -8.72 -29.09
C ARG A 252 13.95 -8.84 -27.88
N MET A 253 14.20 -9.82 -27.00
CA MET A 253 13.48 -9.98 -25.74
C MET A 253 13.66 -8.77 -24.82
N VAL A 254 14.87 -8.21 -24.75
CA VAL A 254 15.13 -6.99 -23.98
C VAL A 254 14.38 -5.80 -24.58
N TYR A 255 14.46 -5.60 -25.90
CA TYR A 255 13.76 -4.50 -26.59
C TYR A 255 12.24 -4.58 -26.41
N VAL A 256 11.64 -5.73 -26.71
CA VAL A 256 10.18 -5.90 -26.64
C VAL A 256 9.70 -5.94 -25.18
N GLY A 257 10.47 -6.55 -24.29
CA GLY A 257 10.21 -6.50 -22.85
C GLY A 257 10.31 -5.09 -22.29
N TRP A 258 11.20 -4.26 -22.83
CA TRP A 258 11.36 -2.85 -22.43
C TRP A 258 10.13 -2.03 -22.78
N LEU A 259 9.57 -2.21 -23.98
CA LEU A 259 8.30 -1.57 -24.37
C LEU A 259 7.18 -1.95 -23.39
N LEU A 260 6.94 -3.25 -23.15
CA LEU A 260 5.89 -3.67 -22.22
C LEU A 260 6.11 -3.15 -20.79
N SER A 261 7.35 -3.21 -20.30
CA SER A 261 7.70 -2.72 -18.97
C SER A 261 7.55 -1.21 -18.86
N PHE A 262 7.93 -0.47 -19.91
CA PHE A 262 7.75 0.97 -19.98
C PHE A 262 6.26 1.31 -19.94
N LEU A 263 5.43 0.62 -20.71
CA LEU A 263 3.99 0.83 -20.74
C LEU A 263 3.33 0.59 -19.37
N TRP A 264 3.71 -0.49 -18.66
CA TRP A 264 3.23 -0.76 -17.30
C TRP A 264 3.69 0.28 -16.28
N ILE A 265 4.99 0.63 -16.27
CA ILE A 265 5.51 1.60 -15.29
C ILE A 265 4.98 3.01 -15.58
N ALA A 266 4.96 3.43 -16.85
CA ALA A 266 4.41 4.71 -17.27
C ALA A 266 2.91 4.80 -16.99
N GLY A 267 2.17 3.71 -17.21
CA GLY A 267 0.76 3.60 -16.87
C GLY A 267 0.49 3.76 -15.38
N ASN A 268 1.25 3.03 -14.55
CA ASN A 268 1.19 3.17 -13.09
C ASN A 268 1.54 4.60 -12.66
N PHE A 269 2.62 5.18 -13.16
CA PHE A 269 3.01 6.55 -12.83
C PHE A 269 1.94 7.57 -13.25
N GLY A 270 1.45 7.48 -14.49
CA GLY A 270 0.42 8.36 -15.04
C GLY A 270 -0.88 8.30 -14.22
N PHE A 271 -1.32 7.11 -13.84
CA PHE A 271 -2.48 6.95 -12.96
C PHE A 271 -2.27 7.62 -11.60
N SER A 272 -1.14 7.40 -10.92
CA SER A 272 -0.86 8.01 -9.61
C SER A 272 -0.87 9.54 -9.69
N VAL A 273 -0.23 10.10 -10.73
CA VAL A 273 -0.12 11.54 -10.92
C VAL A 273 -1.48 12.19 -11.23
N LEU A 274 -2.31 11.56 -12.08
CA LEU A 274 -3.63 12.08 -12.45
C LEU A 274 -4.66 11.89 -11.35
N MET A 275 -4.62 10.78 -10.60
CA MET A 275 -5.51 10.58 -9.46
C MET A 275 -5.18 11.52 -8.30
N LYS A 276 -3.89 11.89 -8.12
CA LYS A 276 -3.42 12.93 -7.19
C LYS A 276 -3.72 14.36 -7.68
N ALA A 277 -4.58 14.57 -8.68
CA ALA A 277 -5.01 15.92 -9.01
C ALA A 277 -5.81 16.53 -7.85
N GLU A 278 -5.64 17.84 -7.65
CA GLU A 278 -6.33 18.60 -6.61
C GLU A 278 -7.86 18.45 -6.77
N PRO A 279 -8.66 18.39 -5.69
CA PRO A 279 -10.12 18.23 -5.74
C PRO A 279 -10.82 19.53 -6.19
N LEU A 280 -10.39 20.05 -7.35
CA LEU A 280 -10.91 21.23 -8.00
C LEU A 280 -11.48 20.85 -9.37
N LYS A 281 -12.59 21.49 -9.73
CA LYS A 281 -13.22 21.41 -11.05
C LYS A 281 -13.25 22.80 -11.63
N HIS A 282 -12.57 23.00 -12.77
CA HIS A 282 -12.40 24.31 -13.41
C HIS A 282 -11.88 25.40 -12.46
N GLY A 283 -10.94 25.04 -11.57
CA GLY A 283 -10.38 25.96 -10.59
C GLY A 283 -11.32 26.33 -9.43
N LYS A 284 -12.46 25.66 -9.27
CA LYS A 284 -13.36 25.82 -8.10
C LYS A 284 -13.47 24.50 -7.31
N PRO A 285 -13.77 24.55 -5.99
CA PRO A 285 -14.02 23.36 -5.19
C PRO A 285 -15.13 22.50 -5.80
N ILE A 286 -14.99 21.17 -5.83
CA ILE A 286 -15.96 20.26 -6.48
C ILE A 286 -17.37 20.35 -5.87
N THR A 287 -17.48 20.74 -4.59
CA THR A 287 -18.78 20.94 -3.92
C THR A 287 -19.52 22.19 -4.36
N SER A 288 -18.86 23.11 -5.09
CA SER A 288 -19.47 24.38 -5.51
C SER A 288 -20.62 24.22 -6.51
N GLU A 289 -20.72 23.05 -7.15
CA GLU A 289 -21.86 22.72 -8.04
C GLU A 289 -23.09 22.23 -7.27
N SER A 290 -22.96 21.93 -5.98
CA SER A 290 -24.08 21.54 -5.14
C SER A 290 -24.98 22.73 -4.83
N LYS A 291 -26.27 22.46 -4.67
CA LYS A 291 -27.23 23.45 -4.15
C LYS A 291 -26.92 23.84 -2.68
N ASP A 292 -26.33 22.92 -1.92
CA ASP A 292 -25.81 23.16 -0.56
C ASP A 292 -24.35 22.69 -0.50
N PRO A 293 -23.38 23.55 -0.89
CA PRO A 293 -21.97 23.20 -0.93
C PRO A 293 -21.40 22.80 0.43
N ASN A 294 -21.77 23.52 1.49
CA ASN A 294 -21.29 23.29 2.85
C ASN A 294 -21.81 21.97 3.42
N GLY A 295 -23.10 21.67 3.20
CA GLY A 295 -23.69 20.40 3.63
C GLY A 295 -23.10 19.19 2.92
N SER A 296 -22.84 19.30 1.62
CA SER A 296 -22.15 18.25 0.86
C SER A 296 -20.72 18.04 1.36
N LEU A 297 -19.97 19.11 1.63
CA LEU A 297 -18.61 19.03 2.17
C LEU A 297 -18.58 18.36 3.55
N LEU A 298 -19.46 18.79 4.46
CA LEU A 298 -19.58 18.24 5.80
C LEU A 298 -19.94 16.74 5.79
N ASN A 299 -20.81 16.32 4.87
CA ASN A 299 -21.12 14.91 4.66
C ASN A 299 -19.86 14.11 4.26
N GLY A 300 -18.98 14.69 3.45
CA GLY A 300 -17.69 14.11 3.09
C GLY A 300 -16.75 13.96 4.29
N LEU A 301 -16.63 15.01 5.10
CA LEU A 301 -15.79 15.03 6.31
C LEU A 301 -16.22 14.00 7.37
N LYS A 302 -17.53 13.75 7.48
CA LYS A 302 -18.14 12.76 8.38
C LYS A 302 -18.32 11.38 7.75
N SER A 303 -17.75 11.14 6.56
CA SER A 303 -17.90 9.86 5.87
C SER A 303 -17.17 8.72 6.57
N LYS A 304 -17.78 7.53 6.60
CA LYS A 304 -17.14 6.29 7.07
C LYS A 304 -16.02 5.82 6.14
N LYS A 305 -16.06 6.19 4.85
CA LYS A 305 -15.03 5.78 3.88
C LYS A 305 -13.82 6.69 4.01
N PHE A 306 -12.68 6.11 4.40
CA PHE A 306 -11.44 6.84 4.66
C PHE A 306 -10.99 7.70 3.47
N SER A 307 -11.01 7.16 2.24
CA SER A 307 -10.64 7.90 1.04
C SER A 307 -11.52 9.13 0.81
N VAL A 308 -12.85 9.01 1.00
CA VAL A 308 -13.80 10.12 0.83
C VAL A 308 -13.54 11.22 1.85
N LYS A 309 -13.27 10.83 3.11
CA LYS A 309 -12.92 11.75 4.19
C LYS A 309 -11.64 12.53 3.87
N CYS A 310 -10.61 11.86 3.35
CA CYS A 310 -9.35 12.50 3.00
C CYS A 310 -9.51 13.51 1.84
N PHE A 311 -10.25 13.16 0.78
CA PHE A 311 -10.54 14.10 -0.31
C PHE A 311 -11.36 15.31 0.15
N ALA A 312 -12.37 15.11 1.01
CA ALA A 312 -13.16 16.20 1.57
C ALA A 312 -12.33 17.14 2.46
N MET A 313 -11.43 16.60 3.30
CA MET A 313 -10.51 17.40 4.09
C MET A 313 -9.54 18.18 3.20
N TRP A 314 -9.08 17.56 2.11
CA TRP A 314 -8.19 18.20 1.17
C TRP A 314 -8.87 19.36 0.41
N GLU A 315 -10.12 19.19 -0.02
CA GLU A 315 -10.92 20.28 -0.59
C GLU A 315 -11.13 21.42 0.40
N LEU A 316 -11.46 21.09 1.65
CA LEU A 316 -11.63 22.08 2.71
C LEU A 316 -10.35 22.90 2.95
N ALA A 317 -9.17 22.26 2.86
CA ALA A 317 -7.89 22.96 2.97
C ALA A 317 -7.65 23.95 1.83
N PHE A 318 -8.06 23.61 0.60
CA PHE A 318 -8.04 24.57 -0.52
C PHE A 318 -9.02 25.72 -0.30
N VAL A 319 -10.24 25.44 0.19
CA VAL A 319 -11.22 26.48 0.54
C VAL A 319 -10.65 27.43 1.60
N ALA A 320 -10.05 26.89 2.64
CA ALA A 320 -9.44 27.67 3.72
C ALA A 320 -8.31 28.59 3.24
N ARG A 321 -7.57 28.20 2.18
CA ARG A 321 -6.46 28.99 1.65
C ARG A 321 -6.88 29.98 0.57
N ASP A 322 -7.54 29.52 -0.50
CA ASP A 322 -7.61 30.26 -1.77
C ASP A 322 -8.97 30.92 -2.04
N PHE A 323 -10.06 30.43 -1.44
CA PHE A 323 -11.42 30.82 -1.84
C PHE A 323 -12.15 31.67 -0.79
N GLU A 324 -11.96 32.98 -0.83
CA GLU A 324 -12.59 33.95 0.10
C GLU A 324 -14.13 33.85 0.12
N ASP A 325 -14.79 33.86 -1.04
CA ASP A 325 -16.25 33.77 -1.12
C ASP A 325 -16.78 32.51 -0.41
N ARG A 326 -16.09 31.38 -0.59
CA ARG A 326 -16.47 30.12 0.06
C ARG A 326 -16.21 30.14 1.56
N ARG A 327 -15.17 30.81 2.04
CA ARG A 327 -14.92 30.97 3.48
C ARG A 327 -15.99 31.81 4.15
N LYS A 328 -16.39 32.94 3.55
CA LYS A 328 -17.51 33.76 4.04
C LYS A 328 -18.79 32.94 4.16
N THR A 329 -19.11 32.12 3.15
CA THR A 329 -20.28 31.22 3.24
C THR A 329 -20.18 30.17 4.34
N ILE A 330 -18.97 29.82 4.82
CA ILE A 330 -18.79 28.90 5.96
C ILE A 330 -19.06 29.64 7.28
N PHE A 331 -18.64 30.90 7.39
CA PHE A 331 -18.87 31.72 8.58
C PHE A 331 -20.34 32.15 8.71
N ASP A 332 -21.00 32.48 7.59
CA ASP A 332 -22.39 32.94 7.58
C ASP A 332 -23.43 31.81 7.75
N ASP A 333 -23.03 30.54 7.60
CA ASP A 333 -23.93 29.38 7.68
C ASP A 333 -24.17 28.94 9.15
N ILE A 334 -24.95 29.76 9.86
CA ILE A 334 -25.25 29.62 11.29
C ILE A 334 -26.55 28.84 11.54
N ASP A 335 -27.58 29.08 10.72
CA ASP A 335 -28.97 28.63 10.95
C ASP A 335 -29.24 27.15 10.59
N ARG A 336 -28.19 26.33 10.51
CA ARG A 336 -28.31 24.91 10.12
C ARG A 336 -28.83 24.07 11.28
N LEU A 337 -29.74 23.13 10.97
CA LEU A 337 -30.37 22.23 11.96
C LEU A 337 -29.36 21.42 12.81
N ASP A 338 -28.21 21.08 12.24
CA ASP A 338 -27.15 20.30 12.89
C ASP A 338 -26.13 21.18 13.64
N GLY A 339 -26.40 22.49 13.76
CA GLY A 339 -25.52 23.52 14.31
C GLY A 339 -24.70 24.26 13.24
N PRO A 340 -24.05 25.38 13.63
CA PRO A 340 -23.27 26.23 12.71
C PRO A 340 -22.19 25.45 11.96
N MET A 341 -21.95 25.81 10.70
CA MET A 341 -20.97 25.11 9.86
C MET A 341 -19.57 25.17 10.45
N TRP A 342 -19.13 26.34 10.94
CA TRP A 342 -17.86 26.51 11.64
C TRP A 342 -17.70 25.52 12.80
N SER A 343 -18.66 25.47 13.72
CA SER A 343 -18.58 24.59 14.90
C SER A 343 -18.43 23.12 14.50
N GLN A 344 -19.12 22.68 13.45
CA GLN A 344 -19.01 21.31 12.97
C GLN A 344 -17.65 21.01 12.31
N VAL A 345 -17.12 21.96 11.52
CA VAL A 345 -15.78 21.86 10.91
C VAL A 345 -14.70 21.82 11.99
N TYR A 346 -14.80 22.74 12.96
CA TYR A 346 -13.91 22.83 14.11
C TYR A 346 -13.87 21.51 14.89
N GLN A 347 -15.03 20.94 15.23
CA GLN A 347 -15.10 19.65 15.95
C GLN A 347 -14.48 18.49 15.16
N VAL A 348 -14.69 18.43 13.84
CA VAL A 348 -14.08 17.38 13.01
C VAL A 348 -12.56 17.53 12.94
N CYS A 349 -12.05 18.73 12.67
CA CYS A 349 -10.61 18.96 12.52
C CYS A 349 -9.88 18.84 13.86
N LEU A 350 -10.44 19.40 14.93
CA LEU A 350 -9.88 19.28 16.27
C LEU A 350 -9.94 17.83 16.75
N GLY A 351 -11.01 17.10 16.44
CA GLY A 351 -11.13 15.66 16.72
C GLY A 351 -10.03 14.82 16.05
N VAL A 352 -9.59 15.18 14.85
CA VAL A 352 -8.46 14.52 14.18
C VAL A 352 -7.14 14.78 14.91
N VAL A 353 -6.91 16.01 15.38
CA VAL A 353 -5.69 16.38 16.12
C VAL A 353 -5.68 15.79 17.53
N THR A 354 -6.80 15.82 18.25
CA THR A 354 -6.91 15.24 19.59
C THR A 354 -6.91 13.71 19.57
N GLY A 355 -7.39 13.09 18.48
CA GLY A 355 -7.26 11.65 18.25
C GLY A 355 -5.80 11.19 18.31
N VAL A 356 -4.86 11.95 17.74
CA VAL A 356 -3.42 11.66 17.86
C VAL A 356 -2.96 11.62 19.32
N GLN A 357 -3.43 12.58 20.14
CA GLN A 357 -3.10 12.58 21.58
C GLN A 357 -3.69 11.36 22.30
N GLN A 358 -4.93 10.98 21.98
CA GLN A 358 -5.60 9.83 22.59
C GLN A 358 -4.87 8.53 22.26
N ASN A 359 -4.48 8.36 21.00
CA ASN A 359 -3.74 7.18 20.52
C ASN A 359 -2.42 7.01 21.29
N MET A 360 -1.67 8.09 21.46
CA MET A 360 -0.42 8.08 22.23
C MET A 360 -0.62 7.75 23.72
N ASN A 361 -1.71 8.19 24.34
CA ASN A 361 -2.02 7.89 25.73
C ASN A 361 -2.48 6.43 25.95
N ASN A 362 -2.96 5.77 24.90
CA ASN A 362 -3.43 4.39 24.95
C ASN A 362 -2.27 3.39 24.86
N VAL A 363 -1.08 3.85 24.47
CA VAL A 363 0.13 3.03 24.38
C VAL A 363 0.54 2.55 25.77
N GLY A 364 0.48 1.24 25.99
CA GLY A 364 0.83 0.60 27.26
C GLY A 364 -0.37 0.27 28.16
N LYS A 365 -1.58 0.72 27.82
CA LYS A 365 -2.81 0.16 28.36
C LYS A 365 -3.14 -1.05 27.51
N GLN A 366 -3.10 -2.26 28.07
CA GLN A 366 -3.65 -3.44 27.38
C GLN A 366 -5.03 -3.07 26.83
N PRO A 367 -5.38 -3.42 25.58
CA PRO A 367 -6.77 -3.30 25.15
C PRO A 367 -7.57 -4.08 26.18
N GLU A 368 -8.55 -3.40 26.81
CA GLU A 368 -9.62 -4.10 27.51
C GLU A 368 -10.11 -5.13 26.49
N GLY A 369 -9.82 -6.41 26.73
CA GLY A 369 -10.32 -7.49 25.88
C GLY A 369 -11.81 -7.25 25.68
N PRO A 370 -12.36 -7.57 24.50
CA PRO A 370 -13.70 -7.16 24.12
C PRO A 370 -14.63 -7.36 25.31
N LYS A 371 -15.13 -6.24 25.86
CA LYS A 371 -16.24 -6.28 26.81
C LYS A 371 -17.29 -7.09 26.08
N VAL A 372 -17.49 -8.33 26.53
CA VAL A 372 -18.62 -9.14 26.14
C VAL A 372 -19.81 -8.29 26.56
N GLU A 373 -20.36 -7.54 25.60
CA GLU A 373 -21.72 -7.06 25.70
C GLU A 373 -22.53 -8.29 26.09
N GLU A 374 -23.10 -8.23 27.30
CA GLU A 374 -24.05 -9.23 27.76
C GLU A 374 -25.09 -9.39 26.66
N ALA A 375 -24.98 -10.51 25.94
CA ALA A 375 -25.95 -10.89 24.95
C ALA A 375 -27.31 -10.89 25.64
N LYS A 376 -28.18 -9.97 25.22
CA LYS A 376 -29.61 -10.00 25.51
C LYS A 376 -30.07 -11.45 25.38
N LYS A 377 -30.61 -12.01 26.48
CA LYS A 377 -31.37 -13.25 26.48
C LYS A 377 -32.46 -13.15 25.41
N GLU A 378 -32.23 -13.76 24.25
CA GLU A 378 -33.29 -14.09 23.31
C GLU A 378 -34.08 -15.27 23.88
N GLU A 379 -35.41 -15.11 23.87
CA GLU A 379 -36.39 -16.07 24.36
C GLU A 379 -36.27 -17.43 23.67
N ALA A 380 -36.34 -18.48 24.49
CA ALA A 380 -36.28 -19.86 24.06
C ALA A 380 -37.50 -20.24 23.19
N ARG A 381 -37.25 -20.65 21.95
CA ARG A 381 -38.21 -21.43 21.15
C ARG A 381 -38.09 -22.93 21.50
N PRO A 382 -39.20 -23.69 21.48
CA PRO A 382 -39.25 -25.05 22.01
C PRO A 382 -38.55 -26.07 21.11
N LYS A 383 -37.84 -27.01 21.76
CA LYS A 383 -37.04 -28.08 21.15
C LYS A 383 -37.92 -29.15 20.51
N VAL A 384 -37.67 -29.46 19.24
CA VAL A 384 -38.20 -30.65 18.56
C VAL A 384 -37.11 -31.75 18.55
N ALA A 385 -37.53 -32.93 19.00
CA ALA A 385 -37.01 -34.30 18.88
C ALA A 385 -35.50 -34.57 18.61
N VAL A 386 -34.95 -35.43 19.47
CA VAL A 386 -33.67 -36.14 19.33
C VAL A 386 -33.82 -37.33 18.37
N PRO A 387 -32.95 -37.53 17.37
CA PRO A 387 -32.81 -38.81 16.69
C PRO A 387 -31.78 -39.72 17.39
N PRO A 388 -31.98 -41.05 17.34
CA PRO A 388 -31.28 -42.02 18.18
C PRO A 388 -29.88 -42.42 17.68
N SER A 389 -29.06 -42.84 18.64
CA SER A 389 -27.67 -43.32 18.48
C SER A 389 -27.56 -44.48 17.48
N ALA A 390 -26.82 -44.26 16.40
CA ALA A 390 -26.36 -45.32 15.51
C ALA A 390 -25.06 -45.95 16.07
N ARG A 391 -25.17 -47.21 16.48
CA ARG A 391 -24.04 -48.12 16.71
C ARG A 391 -23.22 -48.25 15.43
N ASN A 392 -21.95 -47.84 15.47
CA ASN A 392 -20.98 -48.16 14.43
C ASN A 392 -20.31 -49.50 14.72
N VAL A 393 -20.87 -50.56 14.15
CA VAL A 393 -20.17 -51.80 13.82
C VAL A 393 -19.61 -51.61 12.41
N CYS A 394 -18.32 -51.30 12.29
CA CYS A 394 -17.55 -51.59 11.07
C CYS A 394 -16.03 -51.50 11.34
N ILE A 395 -15.40 -52.67 11.34
CA ILE A 395 -14.05 -53.06 10.89
C ILE A 395 -12.98 -51.94 10.86
N GLN A 396 -11.96 -52.14 11.71
CA GLN A 396 -10.70 -51.40 11.76
C GLN A 396 -9.98 -51.42 10.39
N ARG A 397 -9.59 -50.23 9.92
CA ARG A 397 -8.59 -50.04 8.87
C ARG A 397 -7.33 -49.51 9.56
N PRO A 398 -6.12 -50.08 9.33
CA PRO A 398 -4.93 -49.57 9.99
C PRO A 398 -4.62 -48.16 9.47
N GLU A 399 -4.69 -47.19 10.38
CA GLU A 399 -4.32 -45.80 10.16
C GLU A 399 -2.79 -45.72 10.10
N ARG A 400 -2.26 -44.98 9.12
CA ARG A 400 -0.82 -44.72 9.01
C ARG A 400 -0.37 -43.87 10.19
N ASP A 401 0.77 -44.23 10.79
CA ASP A 401 1.42 -43.48 11.85
C ASP A 401 1.84 -42.07 11.39
N ASP A 402 0.99 -41.08 11.67
CA ASP A 402 1.32 -39.67 11.47
C ASP A 402 2.10 -39.14 12.67
N ILE A 403 3.43 -39.09 12.51
CA ILE A 403 4.43 -38.50 13.43
C ILE A 403 4.03 -37.09 13.92
N VAL A 404 3.25 -36.37 13.11
CA VAL A 404 2.73 -35.02 13.40
C VAL A 404 1.80 -35.01 14.62
N THR A 405 1.03 -36.08 14.86
CA THR A 405 0.09 -36.16 15.99
C THR A 405 0.78 -36.42 17.34
N HIS A 406 1.90 -37.14 17.34
CA HIS A 406 2.75 -37.31 18.52
C HIS A 406 3.50 -36.03 18.88
N VAL A 407 4.06 -35.33 17.88
CA VAL A 407 4.70 -34.02 18.09
C VAL A 407 3.70 -32.99 18.60
N GLN A 408 2.45 -33.01 18.13
CA GLN A 408 1.42 -32.08 18.59
C GLN A 408 0.90 -32.38 20.01
N LYS A 409 0.91 -33.65 20.44
CA LYS A 409 0.62 -34.04 21.83
C LYS A 409 1.77 -33.67 22.77
N GLU A 410 3.02 -33.82 22.34
CA GLU A 410 4.19 -33.40 23.13
C GLU A 410 4.35 -31.88 23.19
N LEU A 411 4.05 -31.14 22.11
CA LEU A 411 4.05 -29.67 22.16
C LEU A 411 2.94 -29.13 23.09
N LYS A 412 1.78 -29.79 23.14
CA LYS A 412 0.69 -29.42 24.04
C LYS A 412 1.05 -29.68 25.51
N SER A 413 1.75 -30.76 25.84
CA SER A 413 2.21 -31.02 27.22
C SER A 413 3.33 -30.07 27.67
N ILE A 414 4.20 -29.65 26.75
CA ILE A 414 5.23 -28.62 27.00
C ILE A 414 4.61 -27.23 27.21
N SER A 415 3.54 -26.89 26.50
CA SER A 415 2.89 -25.57 26.60
C SER A 415 2.03 -25.38 27.87
N GLN A 416 1.58 -26.48 28.50
CA GLN A 416 0.66 -26.44 29.64
C GLN A 416 1.36 -26.48 31.02
N SER A 417 2.69 -26.56 31.08
CA SER A 417 3.44 -26.49 32.34
C SER A 417 4.66 -25.57 32.24
N PRO A 418 4.56 -24.29 32.65
CA PRO A 418 5.73 -23.42 32.68
C PRO A 418 6.61 -23.82 33.87
N GLY A 419 7.76 -24.44 33.60
CA GLY A 419 8.81 -24.62 34.61
C GLY A 419 9.49 -25.99 34.70
N LYS A 420 9.14 -26.99 33.89
CA LYS A 420 9.81 -28.30 33.94
C LYS A 420 10.78 -28.47 32.77
N THR A 421 12.07 -28.39 33.07
CA THR A 421 13.15 -28.79 32.15
C THR A 421 13.17 -30.32 31.96
N PRO A 422 13.52 -30.85 30.78
CA PRO A 422 13.67 -32.29 30.51
C PRO A 422 14.79 -32.97 31.33
N LEU A 423 15.59 -32.19 32.07
CA LEU A 423 16.62 -32.68 32.96
C LEU A 423 16.08 -33.39 34.22
N HIS A 424 14.80 -33.22 34.57
CA HIS A 424 14.27 -33.80 35.80
C HIS A 424 13.87 -35.29 35.68
N GLU A 425 13.58 -35.79 34.46
CA GLU A 425 13.18 -37.20 34.23
C GLU A 425 14.34 -38.16 33.96
N LEU A 426 15.57 -37.64 33.87
CA LEU A 426 16.75 -38.47 33.65
C LEU A 426 17.26 -39.07 34.97
N SER A 427 17.56 -40.37 34.93
CA SER A 427 18.11 -41.16 36.03
C SER A 427 19.38 -40.51 36.61
N PRO A 428 19.69 -40.70 37.91
CA PRO A 428 20.82 -40.02 38.57
C PRO A 428 22.18 -40.31 37.94
N ILE A 429 22.32 -41.43 37.23
CA ILE A 429 23.53 -41.83 36.49
C ILE A 429 23.66 -41.02 35.19
N ALA A 430 22.55 -40.81 34.46
CA ALA A 430 22.54 -39.97 33.26
C ALA A 430 22.80 -38.50 33.61
N ARG A 431 22.35 -38.02 34.77
CA ARG A 431 22.67 -36.67 35.26
C ARG A 431 24.17 -36.50 35.50
N LYS A 432 24.82 -37.46 36.18
CA LYS A 432 26.28 -37.43 36.40
C LYS A 432 27.07 -37.51 35.10
N ALA A 433 26.68 -38.39 34.18
CA ALA A 433 27.32 -38.51 32.89
C ALA A 433 27.19 -37.24 32.03
N ILE A 434 26.03 -36.56 32.07
CA ILE A 434 25.81 -35.31 31.35
C ILE A 434 26.55 -34.15 32.03
N THR A 435 26.61 -34.07 33.36
CA THR A 435 27.40 -33.05 34.06
C THR A 435 28.90 -33.25 33.88
N ASP A 436 29.37 -34.50 33.87
CA ASP A 436 30.78 -34.83 33.64
C ASP A 436 31.16 -34.60 32.18
N ALA A 437 30.29 -34.92 31.22
CA ALA A 437 30.48 -34.56 29.82
C ALA A 437 30.44 -33.04 29.60
N LYS A 438 29.54 -32.34 30.28
CA LYS A 438 29.45 -30.87 30.25
C LYS A 438 30.71 -30.21 30.79
N ASN A 439 31.26 -30.71 31.90
CA ASN A 439 32.46 -30.16 32.53
C ASN A 439 33.77 -30.58 31.82
N LYS A 440 33.76 -31.69 31.07
CA LYS A 440 34.96 -32.22 30.38
C LYS A 440 35.15 -31.67 28.97
N TYR A 441 34.08 -31.18 28.32
CA TYR A 441 34.11 -30.75 26.92
C TYR A 441 33.77 -29.27 26.70
N LEU A 442 33.36 -28.52 27.72
CA LEU A 442 33.09 -27.08 27.60
C LEU A 442 34.06 -26.28 28.47
N THR A 443 34.69 -25.29 27.84
CA THR A 443 35.55 -24.31 28.50
C THR A 443 34.68 -23.37 29.36
N MET A 444 35.16 -22.85 30.50
CA MET A 444 34.35 -21.99 31.40
C MET A 444 33.66 -20.82 30.66
N GLU A 445 34.35 -20.21 29.69
CA GLU A 445 33.79 -19.13 28.84
C GLU A 445 32.60 -19.58 27.97
N GLN A 446 32.60 -20.83 27.48
CA GLN A 446 31.49 -21.41 26.71
C GLN A 446 30.30 -21.78 27.60
N GLN A 447 30.56 -22.04 28.89
CA GLN A 447 29.55 -22.34 29.89
C GLN A 447 28.80 -21.08 30.35
N GLU A 448 29.50 -19.95 30.43
CA GLU A 448 28.92 -18.61 30.61
C GLU A 448 28.18 -18.12 29.35
N ALA A 449 28.63 -18.51 28.16
CA ALA A 449 27.89 -18.27 26.91
C ALA A 449 26.60 -19.10 26.79
N MET A 450 26.50 -20.25 27.49
CA MET A 450 25.29 -21.09 27.56
C MET A 450 24.29 -20.64 28.64
N THR A 451 24.63 -19.68 29.50
CA THR A 451 23.62 -19.03 30.36
C THR A 451 22.57 -18.35 29.47
N ARG A 452 21.31 -18.31 29.91
CA ARG A 452 20.17 -17.77 29.13
C ARG A 452 20.47 -16.39 28.56
N ASP A 453 21.23 -15.57 29.29
CA ASP A 453 21.63 -14.22 28.90
C ASP A 453 22.81 -14.21 27.88
N GLY A 454 23.70 -15.20 27.93
CA GLY A 454 24.78 -15.43 26.96
C GLY A 454 24.26 -15.90 25.60
N ILE A 455 23.28 -16.81 25.60
CA ILE A 455 22.62 -17.27 24.37
C ILE A 455 21.81 -16.12 23.74
N ASN A 456 21.05 -15.38 24.56
CA ASN A 456 20.27 -14.23 24.07
C ASN A 456 21.17 -13.12 23.50
N SER A 457 22.30 -12.83 24.15
CA SER A 457 23.25 -11.82 23.66
C SER A 457 23.98 -12.28 22.40
N ALA A 458 24.43 -13.53 22.31
CA ALA A 458 25.07 -14.07 21.10
C ALA A 458 24.11 -14.16 19.90
N VAL A 459 22.85 -14.56 20.13
CA VAL A 459 21.79 -14.54 19.12
C VAL A 459 21.50 -13.10 18.69
N LYS A 460 21.37 -12.16 19.63
CA LYS A 460 21.17 -10.73 19.32
C LYS A 460 22.31 -10.15 18.50
N THR A 461 23.56 -10.49 18.81
CA THR A 461 24.74 -10.05 18.03
C THR A 461 24.74 -10.63 16.62
N ARG A 462 24.41 -11.92 16.44
CA ARG A 462 24.30 -12.52 15.10
C ARG A 462 23.12 -11.96 14.31
N VAL A 463 21.98 -11.72 14.96
CA VAL A 463 20.81 -11.14 14.30
C VAL A 463 21.05 -9.68 13.93
N THR A 464 21.75 -8.88 14.75
CA THR A 464 22.13 -7.50 14.40
C THR A 464 23.14 -7.45 13.24
N GLN A 465 24.09 -8.38 13.19
CA GLN A 465 24.96 -8.55 12.01
C GLN A 465 24.16 -8.91 10.75
N LEU A 466 23.18 -9.81 10.88
CA LEU A 466 22.28 -10.18 9.77
C LEU A 466 21.36 -9.02 9.36
N LEU A 467 20.85 -8.25 10.31
CA LEU A 467 20.03 -7.07 10.07
C LEU A 467 20.81 -6.04 9.26
N ASN A 468 22.13 -5.89 9.46
CA ASN A 468 22.97 -4.97 8.69
C ASN A 468 23.20 -5.40 7.23
N HIS A 469 22.92 -6.65 6.86
CA HIS A 469 22.99 -7.15 5.48
C HIS A 469 21.76 -6.69 4.64
N PRO A 470 21.84 -6.57 3.30
CA PRO A 470 20.68 -6.28 2.43
C PRO A 470 19.50 -7.26 2.59
N ILE A 471 19.77 -8.51 2.96
CA ILE A 471 18.73 -9.51 3.28
C ILE A 471 18.00 -9.15 4.58
N GLY A 472 18.70 -8.49 5.52
CA GLY A 472 18.17 -8.00 6.78
C GLY A 472 17.04 -6.99 6.62
N VAL A 473 16.94 -6.30 5.47
CA VAL A 473 15.82 -5.38 5.16
C VAL A 473 14.46 -6.08 5.25
N LEU A 474 14.38 -7.37 4.95
CA LEU A 474 13.14 -8.14 5.07
C LEU A 474 12.76 -8.44 6.53
N ILE A 475 13.75 -8.47 7.44
CA ILE A 475 13.57 -8.82 8.85
C ILE A 475 13.46 -7.55 9.72
N ARG A 476 14.07 -6.45 9.29
CA ARG A 476 14.06 -5.15 9.97
C ARG A 476 12.62 -4.70 10.24
N ARG A 477 12.40 -4.17 11.44
CA ARG A 477 11.21 -3.40 11.74
C ARG A 477 11.61 -1.94 11.72
N ASP A 478 10.97 -1.14 10.87
CA ASP A 478 11.32 0.27 10.77
C ASP A 478 10.72 1.01 11.97
N PHE A 479 11.58 1.69 12.73
CA PHE A 479 11.19 2.55 13.85
C PHE A 479 10.11 3.55 13.43
N GLY A 480 10.30 4.20 12.27
CA GLY A 480 9.36 5.20 11.75
C GLY A 480 7.96 4.63 11.45
N GLN A 481 7.88 3.40 10.92
CA GLN A 481 6.58 2.75 10.65
C GLN A 481 5.89 2.36 11.95
N ARG A 482 6.64 1.86 12.95
CA ARG A 482 6.09 1.54 14.27
C ARG A 482 5.60 2.78 15.00
N LEU A 483 6.36 3.86 14.95
CA LEU A 483 5.96 5.14 15.53
C LEU A 483 4.69 5.66 14.85
N ALA A 484 4.62 5.64 13.50
CA ALA A 484 3.43 6.03 12.76
C ALA A 484 2.21 5.15 13.08
N ALA A 485 2.39 3.82 13.15
CA ALA A 485 1.33 2.89 13.52
C ALA A 485 0.69 3.26 14.86
N VAL A 486 1.52 3.61 15.83
CA VAL A 486 1.10 3.93 17.19
C VAL A 486 0.48 5.33 17.30
N VAL A 487 1.10 6.33 16.66
CA VAL A 487 0.62 7.73 16.72
C VAL A 487 -0.73 7.88 16.03
N PHE A 488 -0.95 7.20 14.91
CA PHE A 488 -2.15 7.35 14.10
C PHE A 488 -3.21 6.26 14.33
N ASP A 489 -2.86 5.17 15.06
CA ASP A 489 -3.74 4.04 15.42
C ASP A 489 -4.57 3.51 14.24
N SER A 490 -3.92 3.32 13.10
CA SER A 490 -4.56 2.82 11.89
C SER A 490 -3.62 1.96 11.06
N GLU A 491 -4.19 0.93 10.43
CA GLU A 491 -3.49 0.06 9.46
C GLU A 491 -3.07 0.85 8.21
N GLU A 492 -3.85 1.86 7.82
CA GLU A 492 -3.60 2.76 6.70
C GLU A 492 -3.55 4.21 7.20
N VAL A 493 -2.38 4.86 7.06
CA VAL A 493 -2.15 6.22 7.53
C VAL A 493 -1.96 7.17 6.37
N GLU A 494 -2.86 8.12 6.22
CA GLU A 494 -2.73 9.23 5.28
C GLU A 494 -2.43 10.53 6.03
N ILE A 495 -1.17 10.97 5.96
CA ILE A 495 -0.65 12.15 6.68
C ILE A 495 -1.36 13.43 6.25
N SER A 496 -1.75 13.51 4.96
CA SER A 496 -2.43 14.68 4.42
C SER A 496 -3.73 14.98 5.15
N LEU A 497 -4.42 13.99 5.71
CA LEU A 497 -5.62 14.22 6.54
C LEU A 497 -5.30 15.09 7.76
N TYR A 498 -4.23 14.76 8.49
CA TYR A 498 -3.82 15.45 9.71
C TYR A 498 -3.22 16.82 9.40
N VAL A 499 -2.32 16.89 8.41
CA VAL A 499 -1.70 18.15 7.98
C VAL A 499 -2.76 19.12 7.44
N ASN A 500 -3.69 18.65 6.62
CA ASN A 500 -4.78 19.49 6.12
C ASN A 500 -5.74 19.91 7.23
N ALA A 501 -6.03 19.07 8.23
CA ALA A 501 -6.84 19.47 9.38
C ALA A 501 -6.20 20.61 10.18
N VAL A 502 -4.88 20.57 10.42
CA VAL A 502 -4.12 21.65 11.07
C VAL A 502 -4.15 22.92 10.22
N ASN A 503 -3.89 22.80 8.92
CA ASN A 503 -3.91 23.93 7.99
C ASN A 503 -5.30 24.57 7.89
N VAL A 504 -6.39 23.78 7.87
CA VAL A 504 -7.76 24.27 7.85
C VAL A 504 -8.06 25.09 9.10
N LEU A 505 -7.78 24.55 10.29
CA LEU A 505 -7.99 25.26 11.55
C LEU A 505 -7.20 26.56 11.61
N THR A 506 -5.94 26.53 11.18
CA THR A 506 -5.07 27.70 11.15
C THR A 506 -5.61 28.76 10.18
N LYS A 507 -5.79 28.41 8.90
CA LYS A 507 -6.13 29.36 7.84
C LYS A 507 -7.54 29.92 8.00
N LEU A 508 -8.52 29.11 8.42
CA LEU A 508 -9.86 29.64 8.72
C LEU A 508 -9.85 30.57 9.93
N SER A 509 -9.05 30.30 10.96
CA SER A 509 -8.93 31.19 12.11
C SER A 509 -8.24 32.50 11.77
N VAL A 510 -7.14 32.46 10.99
CA VAL A 510 -6.46 33.70 10.58
C VAL A 510 -7.36 34.55 9.69
N ASN A 511 -8.02 33.92 8.70
CA ASN A 511 -8.91 34.65 7.78
C ASN A 511 -10.20 35.12 8.45
N SER A 512 -10.63 34.53 9.58
CA SER A 512 -11.82 34.98 10.29
C SER A 512 -11.68 36.41 10.84
N LEU A 513 -10.46 36.91 11.06
CA LEU A 513 -10.25 38.28 11.51
C LEU A 513 -10.84 39.33 10.55
N ALA A 514 -10.83 39.05 9.25
CA ALA A 514 -11.38 39.95 8.23
C ALA A 514 -12.77 39.51 7.73
N GLU A 515 -13.09 38.21 7.80
CA GLU A 515 -14.23 37.62 7.09
C GLU A 515 -15.38 37.18 8.01
N ASP A 516 -15.16 36.95 9.31
CA ASP A 516 -16.19 36.51 10.26
C ASP A 516 -16.93 37.70 10.89
N GLN A 517 -18.13 37.99 10.37
CA GLN A 517 -18.96 39.11 10.82
C GLN A 517 -19.52 38.92 12.24
N TYR A 518 -19.67 37.68 12.68
CA TYR A 518 -20.37 37.33 13.92
C TYR A 518 -19.42 36.98 15.08
N GLY A 519 -18.11 36.86 14.80
CA GLY A 519 -17.08 36.57 15.80
C GLY A 519 -17.21 35.19 16.43
N HIS A 520 -17.75 34.20 15.70
CA HIS A 520 -17.90 32.84 16.19
C HIS A 520 -16.55 32.13 16.32
N VAL A 521 -15.64 32.37 15.38
CA VAL A 521 -14.34 31.68 15.31
C VAL A 521 -13.44 32.06 16.48
N GLN A 522 -13.44 33.35 16.86
CA GLN A 522 -12.58 33.91 17.91
C GLN A 522 -12.75 33.17 19.25
N ARG A 523 -13.96 32.68 19.55
CA ARG A 523 -14.27 31.95 20.80
C ARG A 523 -13.49 30.64 20.93
N ASP A 524 -13.15 30.01 19.80
CA ASP A 524 -12.50 28.70 19.74
C ASP A 524 -10.97 28.79 19.56
N VAL A 525 -10.43 29.94 19.16
CA VAL A 525 -8.99 30.14 18.87
C VAL A 525 -8.10 29.75 20.04
N ALA A 526 -8.46 30.15 21.27
CA ALA A 526 -7.68 29.81 22.46
C ALA A 526 -7.60 28.29 22.69
N SER A 527 -8.67 27.56 22.38
CA SER A 527 -8.70 26.10 22.45
C SER A 527 -7.83 25.47 21.36
N ILE A 528 -7.82 26.04 20.15
CA ILE A 528 -6.95 25.59 19.05
C ILE A 528 -5.47 25.73 19.44
N ILE A 529 -5.05 26.91 19.91
CA ILE A 529 -3.66 27.19 20.31
C ILE A 529 -3.21 26.23 21.42
N ARG A 530 -4.02 26.06 22.47
CA ARG A 530 -3.73 25.12 23.56
C ARG A 530 -3.63 23.69 23.07
N THR A 531 -4.53 23.27 22.20
CA THR A 531 -4.53 21.90 21.65
C THR A 531 -3.31 21.67 20.78
N PHE A 532 -2.93 22.61 19.91
CA PHE A 532 -1.74 22.50 19.05
C PHE A 532 -0.46 22.42 19.89
N THR A 533 -0.30 23.32 20.86
CA THR A 533 0.85 23.33 21.78
C THR A 533 0.95 22.02 22.55
N THR A 534 -0.18 21.53 23.09
CA THR A 534 -0.23 20.27 23.84
C THR A 534 0.08 19.06 22.95
N THR A 535 -0.48 19.00 21.74
CA THR A 535 -0.21 17.91 20.80
C THR A 535 1.26 17.90 20.39
N LEU A 536 1.82 19.07 20.08
CA LEU A 536 3.21 19.23 19.63
C LEU A 536 4.19 18.76 20.70
N ASN A 537 4.08 19.28 21.93
CA ASN A 537 4.96 18.91 23.03
C ASN A 537 4.86 17.41 23.37
N LYS A 538 3.63 16.86 23.36
CA LYS A 538 3.43 15.42 23.58
C LYS A 538 4.04 14.60 22.46
N LEU A 539 3.90 15.01 21.20
CA LEU A 539 4.37 14.25 20.04
C LEU A 539 5.90 14.20 20.01
N GLU A 540 6.57 15.30 20.35
CA GLU A 540 8.02 15.36 20.48
C GLU A 540 8.53 14.56 21.68
N ALA A 541 7.91 14.72 22.85
CA ALA A 541 8.24 13.92 24.04
C ALA A 541 8.03 12.42 23.78
N PHE A 542 6.96 12.05 23.06
CA PHE A 542 6.68 10.66 22.71
C PHE A 542 7.66 10.12 21.68
N ALA A 543 8.01 10.89 20.65
CA ALA A 543 8.98 10.47 19.64
C ALA A 543 10.38 10.24 20.24
N THR A 544 10.79 11.06 21.21
CA THR A 544 12.06 10.89 21.93
C THR A 544 12.04 9.72 22.93
N ALA A 545 10.91 9.52 23.62
CA ALA A 545 10.72 8.45 24.60
C ALA A 545 10.37 7.08 24.01
N PHE A 546 10.04 6.98 22.72
CA PHE A 546 9.55 5.74 22.11
C PHE A 546 10.61 4.62 22.17
N PRO A 547 10.24 3.40 22.63
CA PRO A 547 11.21 2.34 22.84
C PRO A 547 11.76 1.79 21.53
N THR A 548 13.09 1.79 21.42
CA THR A 548 13.83 1.12 20.34
C THR A 548 13.67 -0.39 20.47
N HIS A 549 13.19 -1.03 19.41
CA HIS A 549 13.15 -2.50 19.36
C HIS A 549 14.50 -3.01 18.85
N TRP A 550 14.90 -4.19 19.30
CA TRP A 550 16.16 -4.82 18.90
C TRP A 550 16.23 -5.25 17.41
N LEU A 551 15.14 -5.08 16.67
CA LEU A 551 15.05 -5.30 15.21
C LEU A 551 15.04 -4.00 14.41
N ASP A 552 14.98 -2.86 15.10
CA ASP A 552 15.25 -1.58 14.49
C ASP A 552 16.76 -1.61 14.20
N GLY A 553 17.17 -1.51 12.93
CA GLY A 553 18.59 -1.38 12.60
C GLY A 553 19.18 -0.11 13.22
N ASN A 554 20.47 0.17 13.00
CA ASN A 554 21.09 1.47 13.36
C ASN A 554 20.52 2.67 12.55
N ALA A 555 19.28 2.60 12.09
CA ALA A 555 18.61 3.65 11.35
C ALA A 555 18.36 4.88 12.25
N GLU A 556 18.46 6.06 11.65
CA GLU A 556 18.14 7.33 12.28
C GLU A 556 16.74 7.27 12.90
N ARG A 557 16.58 7.83 14.12
CA ARG A 557 15.30 7.89 14.85
C ARG A 557 14.37 8.93 14.23
N GLU A 558 14.14 8.85 12.93
CA GLU A 558 13.34 9.81 12.19
C GLU A 558 12.13 9.12 11.57
N CYS A 559 10.97 9.72 11.80
CA CYS A 559 9.73 9.34 11.16
C CYS A 559 9.28 10.52 10.31
N ARG A 560 9.40 10.38 8.99
CA ARG A 560 9.01 11.44 8.04
C ARG A 560 7.58 11.92 8.27
N GLN A 561 6.67 11.00 8.57
CA GLN A 561 5.25 11.26 8.74
C GLN A 561 4.94 12.10 9.98
N VAL A 562 5.60 11.76 11.09
CA VAL A 562 5.50 12.52 12.33
C VAL A 562 6.17 13.89 12.16
N ASN A 563 7.34 13.95 11.50
CA ASN A 563 8.04 15.22 11.25
C ASN A 563 7.22 16.16 10.36
N GLU A 564 6.53 15.66 9.33
CA GLU A 564 5.62 16.45 8.49
C GLU A 564 4.45 17.03 9.31
N LEU A 565 3.88 16.26 10.25
CA LEU A 565 2.83 16.74 11.15
C LEU A 565 3.35 17.76 12.17
N VAL A 566 4.51 17.50 12.78
CA VAL A 566 5.21 18.43 13.70
C VAL A 566 5.48 19.76 13.00
N GLY A 567 6.00 19.71 11.77
CA GLY A 567 6.24 20.91 10.96
C GLY A 567 4.96 21.69 10.66
N ALA A 568 3.87 21.00 10.33
CA ALA A 568 2.56 21.64 10.10
C ALA A 568 2.00 22.28 11.38
N LEU A 569 2.11 21.60 12.53
CA LEU A 569 1.67 22.13 13.83
C LEU A 569 2.46 23.38 14.24
N ARG A 570 3.79 23.36 14.10
CA ARG A 570 4.64 24.53 14.39
C ARG A 570 4.33 25.71 13.50
N LEU A 571 4.20 25.47 12.20
CA LEU A 571 3.85 26.51 11.24
C LEU A 571 2.47 27.11 11.55
N GLY A 572 1.48 26.25 11.80
CA GLY A 572 0.13 26.69 12.15
C GLY A 572 0.08 27.47 13.48
N LEU A 573 0.84 27.04 14.49
CA LEU A 573 0.94 27.74 15.76
C LEU A 573 1.58 29.11 15.59
N ARG A 574 2.66 29.22 14.81
CA ARG A 574 3.30 30.50 14.49
C ARG A 574 2.33 31.46 13.81
N GLU A 575 1.64 31.02 12.77
CA GLU A 575 0.66 31.86 12.05
C GLU A 575 -0.48 32.33 12.97
N LEU A 576 -0.96 31.46 13.88
CA LEU A 576 -1.99 31.83 14.86
C LEU A 576 -1.47 32.87 15.87
N LEU A 577 -0.25 32.70 16.38
CA LEU A 577 0.36 33.62 17.34
C LEU A 577 0.67 34.98 16.70
N ASP A 578 1.11 34.99 15.45
CA ASP A 578 1.36 36.22 14.70
C ASP A 578 0.06 37.00 14.46
N ALA A 579 -1.05 36.30 14.16
CA ALA A 579 -2.34 36.93 13.89
C ALA A 579 -3.12 37.35 15.16
N PHE A 580 -3.07 36.54 16.22
CA PHE A 580 -3.89 36.72 17.43
C PHE A 580 -3.09 37.15 18.67
N GLY A 581 -1.77 37.33 18.56
CA GLY A 581 -0.91 37.68 19.69
C GLY A 581 -1.29 39.00 20.35
N GLU A 582 -1.72 39.99 19.57
CA GLU A 582 -2.20 41.28 20.08
C GLU A 582 -3.50 41.16 20.89
N PHE A 583 -4.34 40.15 20.58
CA PHE A 583 -5.65 39.92 21.19
C PHE A 583 -5.61 38.84 22.29
N ALA A 584 -4.43 38.47 22.78
CA ALA A 584 -4.27 37.32 23.68
C ALA A 584 -5.06 37.45 25.00
N GLU A 585 -5.12 38.66 25.58
CA GLU A 585 -5.86 38.89 26.82
C GLU A 585 -7.39 38.73 26.61
N ASP A 586 -7.92 39.23 25.49
CA ASP A 586 -9.34 39.12 25.13
C ASP A 586 -9.76 37.68 24.81
N LEU A 587 -8.85 36.89 24.23
CA LEU A 587 -9.06 35.48 23.92
C LEU A 587 -8.94 34.56 25.15
N ARG A 588 -8.72 35.12 26.35
CA ARG A 588 -8.52 34.37 27.60
C ARG A 588 -7.30 33.43 27.53
N LEU A 589 -6.26 33.84 26.80
CA LEU A 589 -4.97 33.16 26.81
C LEU A 589 -4.13 33.72 27.95
N SER A 590 -3.62 32.84 28.82
CA SER A 590 -2.70 33.26 29.87
C SER A 590 -1.35 33.63 29.27
N ARG A 591 -0.62 34.54 29.92
CA ARG A 591 0.80 34.82 29.56
C ARG A 591 1.66 33.55 29.60
N ALA A 592 1.30 32.59 30.46
CA ALA A 592 1.96 31.28 30.50
C ALA A 592 1.67 30.45 29.25
N ASP A 593 0.42 30.42 28.79
CA ASP A 593 0.01 29.71 27.56
C ASP A 593 0.73 30.29 26.34
N MET A 594 0.84 31.62 26.27
CA MET A 594 1.54 32.32 25.18
C MET A 594 3.04 32.02 25.17
N ARG A 595 3.69 31.97 26.34
CA ARG A 595 5.10 31.56 26.45
C ARG A 595 5.30 30.12 26.00
N GLN A 596 4.48 29.19 26.49
CA GLN A 596 4.57 27.78 26.09
C GLN A 596 4.33 27.58 24.59
N ALA A 597 3.38 28.32 24.02
CA ALA A 597 3.12 28.28 22.59
C ALA A 597 4.31 28.82 21.79
N MET A 598 4.89 29.96 22.19
CA MET A 598 6.10 30.53 21.56
C MET A 598 7.29 29.59 21.67
N ASP A 599 7.56 29.04 22.85
CA ASP A 599 8.65 28.09 23.08
C ASP A 599 8.51 26.86 22.18
N ALA A 600 7.29 26.35 22.00
CA ALA A 600 7.03 25.21 21.13
C ALA A 600 7.20 25.51 19.63
N THR A 601 7.16 26.78 19.20
CA THR A 601 7.45 27.14 17.80
C THR A 601 8.94 27.15 17.45
N LEU A 602 9.82 27.19 18.46
CA LEU A 602 11.27 27.14 18.27
C LEU A 602 11.68 25.68 18.01
N GLU A 603 12.54 25.46 17.02
CA GLU A 603 13.06 24.11 16.80
C GLU A 603 13.95 23.69 18.00
N PRO A 604 13.79 22.48 18.54
CA PRO A 604 14.72 21.97 19.52
C PRO A 604 16.10 21.89 18.84
N GLN A 605 17.09 22.56 19.42
CA GLN A 605 18.48 22.42 19.00
C GLN A 605 18.86 20.93 19.14
N LYS A 606 19.08 20.27 18.01
CA LYS A 606 19.46 18.84 17.94
C LYS A 606 20.88 18.61 18.47
#